data_AF-A0A183FJQ6-F1
#
_entry.id   AF-A0A183FJQ6-F1
#
_cell.length_a   1.000
_cell.length_b   1.000
_cell.length_c   1.000
_cell.angle_alpha   90.00
_cell.angle_beta   90.00
_cell.angle_gamma   90.00
#
_symmetry.space_group_name_H-M   'P 1'
#
loop_
_entity.id
_entity.type
_entity.pdbx_description
1 polymer ?
#
loop_
_entity_poly.entity_id
_entity_poly.type
_entity_poly.pdbx_seq_one_letter_code
_entity_poly.pdbx_strand_id
1 'polypeptide(L)'
;MFDILLAFTLCLAISAEGQQQQLLNTLFSSYKKELRPVKSFDSGPTNVTVQLYFKQIQKVQESDQIITIYCWLEEVRTFLVL
;
A
#
# COMPACT_ATOMS: atom_id res chain seq x y z
N MET A 1 -0.66 -28.82 32.50
CA MET A 1 0.10 -27.55 32.63
C MET A 1 0.49 -26.99 31.26
N PHE A 2 0.99 -27.81 30.33
CA PHE A 2 1.36 -27.41 28.96
C PHE A 2 0.16 -26.99 28.10
N ASP A 3 -0.97 -27.69 28.19
CA ASP A 3 -2.20 -27.39 27.41
C ASP A 3 -2.84 -26.04 27.77
N ILE A 4 -2.75 -25.64 29.04
CA ILE A 4 -3.28 -24.34 29.50
C ILE A 4 -2.42 -23.19 28.95
N LEU A 5 -1.10 -23.38 28.90
CA LEU A 5 -0.18 -22.40 28.33
C LEU A 5 -0.42 -22.23 26.83
N LEU A 6 -0.65 -23.35 26.12
CA LEU A 6 -0.97 -23.36 24.69
C LEU A 6 -2.32 -22.69 24.38
N ALA A 7 -3.34 -22.94 25.22
CA ALA A 7 -4.63 -22.28 25.08
C ALA A 7 -4.55 -20.77 25.32
N PHE A 8 -3.73 -20.35 26.29
CA PHE A 8 -3.54 -18.93 26.60
C PHE A 8 -2.83 -18.17 25.47
N THR A 9 -1.78 -18.75 24.88
CA THR A 9 -1.08 -18.15 23.73
C THR A 9 -1.97 -18.10 22.49
N LEU A 10 -2.80 -19.12 22.25
CA LEU A 10 -3.76 -19.13 21.13
C LEU A 10 -4.83 -18.04 21.30
N CYS A 11 -5.34 -17.84 22.52
CA CYS A 11 -6.35 -16.82 22.81
C CYS A 11 -5.82 -15.38 22.63
N LEU A 12 -4.55 -15.15 23.00
CA LEU A 12 -3.88 -13.87 22.76
C LEU A 12 -3.63 -13.61 21.26
N ALA A 13 -3.26 -14.63 20.49
CA ALA A 13 -3.06 -14.50 19.05
C ALA A 13 -4.35 -14.10 18.32
N ILE A 14 -5.48 -14.73 18.68
CA ILE A 14 -6.81 -14.42 18.13
C ILE A 14 -7.22 -12.97 18.47
N SER A 15 -6.93 -12.51 19.69
CA SER A 15 -7.25 -11.13 20.11
C SER A 15 -6.45 -10.08 19.33
N ALA A 16 -5.18 -10.36 19.02
CA ALA A 16 -4.33 -9.46 18.23
C ALA A 16 -4.80 -9.37 16.76
N GLU A 17 -5.20 -10.48 16.16
CA GLU A 17 -5.74 -10.52 14.80
C GLU A 17 -7.07 -9.74 14.69
N GLY A 18 -7.92 -9.85 15.71
CA GLY A 18 -9.19 -9.11 15.78
C GLY A 18 -9.03 -7.58 15.78
N GLN A 19 -7.97 -7.06 16.42
CA GLN A 19 -7.70 -5.62 16.45
C GLN A 19 -7.28 -5.07 15.08
N GLN A 20 -6.46 -5.83 14.33
CA GLN A 20 -6.08 -5.45 12.96
C GLN A 20 -7.30 -5.43 12.04
N GLN A 21 -8.18 -6.42 12.13
CA GLN A 21 -9.41 -6.48 11.35
C GLN A 21 -10.36 -5.31 11.70
N GLN A 22 -10.49 -4.96 12.97
CA GLN A 22 -11.28 -3.80 13.41
C GLN A 22 -10.72 -2.49 12.85
N LEU A 23 -9.40 -2.29 12.87
CA LEU A 23 -8.76 -1.10 12.32
C LEU A 23 -8.99 -0.98 10.81
N LEU A 24 -8.80 -2.08 10.07
CA LEU A 24 -9.06 -2.13 8.62
C LEU A 24 -10.52 -1.79 8.30
N ASN A 25 -11.45 -2.43 9.01
CA ASN A 25 -12.88 -2.16 8.83
C ASN A 25 -13.22 -0.70 9.12
N THR A 26 -12.62 -0.12 10.16
CA THR A 26 -12.84 1.28 10.53
C THR A 26 -12.30 2.23 9.47
N LEU A 27 -11.06 2.02 9.00
CA LEU A 27 -10.41 2.83 7.96
C LEU A 27 -11.18 2.83 6.64
N PHE A 28 -11.72 1.67 6.23
CA PHE A 28 -12.35 1.52 4.93
C PHE A 28 -13.88 1.69 4.92
N SER A 29 -14.54 1.71 6.08
CA SER A 29 -16.01 1.79 6.19
C SER A 29 -16.65 2.95 5.42
N SER A 30 -15.99 4.11 5.37
CA SER A 30 -16.47 5.34 4.72
C SER A 30 -15.49 5.91 3.68
N TYR A 31 -14.45 5.13 3.36
CA TYR A 31 -13.43 5.54 2.40
C TYR A 31 -13.95 5.44 0.96
N LYS A 32 -13.82 6.53 0.20
CA LYS A 32 -14.17 6.58 -1.24
C LYS A 32 -12.90 6.70 -2.07
N LYS A 33 -12.50 5.62 -2.71
CA LYS A 33 -11.26 5.55 -3.52
C LYS A 33 -11.19 6.54 -4.69
N GLU A 34 -12.35 6.98 -5.19
CA GLU A 34 -12.46 7.89 -6.34
C GLU A 34 -12.26 9.35 -5.93
N LEU A 35 -12.33 9.64 -4.64
CA LEU A 35 -12.09 10.98 -4.13
C LEU A 35 -10.61 11.21 -3.91
N ARG A 36 -10.14 12.39 -4.32
CA ARG A 36 -8.80 12.87 -3.99
C ARG A 36 -8.68 12.99 -2.46
N PRO A 37 -7.65 12.40 -1.82
CA PRO A 37 -7.49 12.42 -0.36
C PRO A 37 -6.97 13.78 0.11
N VAL A 38 -7.88 14.76 0.24
CA VAL A 38 -7.60 16.12 0.74
C VAL A 38 -8.57 16.49 1.85
N LYS A 39 -8.12 17.32 2.79
CA LYS A 39 -8.94 17.79 3.94
C LYS A 39 -10.04 18.78 3.52
N SER A 40 -9.76 19.61 2.53
CA SER A 40 -10.68 20.61 1.97
C SER A 40 -10.52 20.67 0.45
N PHE A 41 -11.56 21.08 -0.27
CA PHE A 41 -11.50 21.33 -1.72
C PHE A 41 -10.49 22.41 -2.10
N ASP A 42 -10.25 23.37 -1.20
CA ASP A 42 -9.27 24.45 -1.35
C ASP A 42 -7.83 24.02 -0.98
N SER A 43 -7.64 22.76 -0.59
CA SER A 43 -6.30 22.23 -0.35
C SER A 43 -5.51 22.20 -1.66
N GLY A 44 -4.20 22.49 -1.56
CA GLY A 44 -3.29 22.45 -2.70
C GLY A 44 -3.20 21.08 -3.40
N PRO A 45 -2.40 20.98 -4.47
CA PRO A 45 -2.26 19.74 -5.24
C PRO A 45 -1.70 18.58 -4.37
N THR A 46 -2.07 17.35 -4.73
CA THR A 46 -1.50 16.14 -4.12
C THR A 46 -0.13 15.88 -4.74
N ASN A 47 0.93 16.04 -3.96
CA ASN A 47 2.29 15.72 -4.40
C ASN A 47 2.46 14.20 -4.45
N VAL A 48 3.00 13.72 -5.57
CA VAL A 48 3.30 12.31 -5.81
C VAL A 48 4.75 12.21 -6.24
N THR A 49 5.51 11.38 -5.55
CA THR A 49 6.90 11.08 -5.90
C THR A 49 6.93 9.73 -6.58
N VAL A 50 7.42 9.69 -7.81
CA VAL A 50 7.61 8.45 -8.58
C VAL A 50 9.10 8.16 -8.70
N GLN A 51 9.50 6.96 -8.31
CA GLN A 51 10.87 6.47 -8.44
C GLN A 51 10.88 5.26 -9.37
N LEU A 52 11.83 5.25 -10.31
CA LEU A 52 12.02 4.16 -11.25
C LEU A 52 13.35 3.51 -10.98
N TYR A 53 13.32 2.21 -10.68
CA TYR A 53 14.51 1.40 -10.52
C TYR A 53 14.67 0.52 -11.74
N PHE A 54 15.68 0.82 -12.53
CA PHE A 54 16.02 0.00 -13.67
C PHE A 54 16.45 -1.40 -13.23
N LYS A 55 15.88 -2.44 -13.86
CA LYS A 55 16.24 -3.84 -13.59
C LYS A 55 17.09 -4.42 -14.72
N GLN A 56 16.60 -4.37 -15.96
CA GLN A 56 17.29 -4.95 -17.11
C GLN A 56 16.73 -4.42 -18.44
N ILE A 57 17.56 -4.35 -19.48
CA ILE A 57 17.10 -4.20 -20.87
C ILE A 57 16.66 -5.57 -21.38
N GLN A 58 15.41 -5.69 -21.82
CA GLN A 58 14.86 -6.93 -22.38
C GLN A 58 15.21 -7.06 -23.87
N LYS A 59 15.00 -5.99 -24.65
CA LYS A 59 15.34 -5.94 -26.07
C LYS A 59 15.57 -4.51 -26.54
N VAL A 60 16.41 -4.37 -27.55
CA VAL A 60 16.61 -3.14 -28.32
C VAL A 60 16.29 -3.47 -29.77
N GLN A 61 15.35 -2.72 -30.35
CA GLN A 61 15.00 -2.80 -31.76
C GLN A 61 15.52 -1.52 -32.42
N GLU A 62 16.71 -1.59 -32.99
CA GLU A 62 17.44 -0.42 -33.51
C GLU A 62 16.77 0.18 -34.76
N SER A 63 16.21 -0.65 -35.63
CA SER A 63 15.47 -0.21 -36.83
C SER A 63 14.30 0.70 -36.47
N ASP A 64 13.64 0.39 -35.35
CA ASP A 64 12.41 1.06 -34.90
C ASP A 64 12.69 2.08 -33.77
N GLN A 65 13.94 2.14 -33.29
CA GLN A 65 14.37 2.95 -32.14
C GLN A 65 13.58 2.67 -30.85
N ILE A 66 13.21 1.41 -30.61
CA ILE A 66 12.43 1.00 -29.44
C ILE A 66 13.31 0.19 -28.47
N ILE A 67 13.29 0.59 -27.20
CA ILE A 67 13.91 -0.16 -26.09
C ILE A 67 12.81 -0.68 -25.18
N THR A 68 12.81 -1.98 -24.91
CA THR A 68 11.95 -2.59 -23.89
C THR A 68 12.77 -2.90 -22.66
N ILE A 69 12.38 -2.35 -21.51
CA ILE A 69 13.08 -2.52 -20.23
C ILE A 69 12.15 -3.12 -19.19
N TYR A 70 12.74 -3.85 -18.25
CA TYR A 70 12.12 -4.13 -16.98
C TYR A 70 12.58 -3.08 -15.96
N CYS A 71 11.62 -2.47 -15.27
CA CYS A 71 11.89 -1.56 -14.15
C CYS A 71 10.87 -1.80 -13.04
N TRP A 72 11.26 -1.47 -11.81
CA TRP A 72 10.34 -1.32 -10.70
C TRP A 72 9.88 0.13 -10.64
N LEU A 73 8.58 0.32 -10.41
CA LEU A 73 7.98 1.61 -10.18
C LEU A 73 7.54 1.69 -8.73
N GLU A 74 8.06 2.66 -8.01
CA GLU A 74 7.67 2.98 -6.66
C GLU A 74 6.95 4.34 -6.67
N GLU A 75 5.70 4.35 -6.22
CA GLU A 75 4.89 5.55 -6.05
C GLU A 75 4.73 5.83 -4.55
N VAL A 76 5.25 6.97 -4.10
CA VAL A 76 5.08 7.42 -2.71
C VAL A 76 4.21 8.66 -2.70
N ARG A 77 3.11 8.57 -1.95
CA ARG A 77 2.22 9.69 -1.68
C ARG A 77 1.67 9.63 -0.27
N THR A 78 1.54 10.78 0.37
CA THR A 78 0.84 10.88 1.64
C THR A 78 -0.66 10.85 1.36
N PHE A 79 -1.32 9.77 1.77
CA PHE A 79 -2.74 9.84 2.03
C PHE A 79 -2.88 10.67 3.30
N LEU A 80 -3.54 11.84 3.20
CA LEU A 80 -4.07 12.47 4.40
C LEU A 80 -5.15 11.53 4.93
N VAL A 81 -4.73 10.62 5.80
CA VAL A 81 -5.61 9.84 6.65
C VAL A 81 -6.25 10.86 7.59
N LEU A 82 -7.53 11.14 7.34
CA LEU A 82 -8.53 11.86 8.15
C LEU A 82 -7.96 12.83 9.19
#